data_AF-A0A2V7J2L0-F1
#
_entry.id   AF-A0A2V7J2L0-F1
#
_cell.length_a   1.000
_cell.length_b   1.000
_cell.length_c   1.000
_cell.angle_alpha   90.00
_cell.angle_beta   90.00
_cell.angle_gamma   90.00
#
_symmetry.space_group_name_H-M   'P 1'
#
loop_
_entity.id
_entity.type
_entity.pdbx_description
1 polymer ?
#
loop_
_entity_poly.entity_id
_entity_poly.type
_entity_poly.pdbx_seq_one_letter_code
_entity_poly.pdbx_strand_id
1 'polypeptide(L)'
;ATVLAAEIPTEMIGLDVTRKIVIKGNEVERLAQSSAWLYDALRFYVEFHRKQEGLDGAVINDVLAIAYLLQPDILTFSDLRLSVNLEDGQSRGRTKLDTKGSFTRVAMEVQAPPVRRLLFERVLPTGAIAEEAMA
;
A
#
# COMPACT_ATOMS: atom_id res chain seq x y z
N ALA A 1 -16.84 8.89 -5.60
CA ALA A 1 -18.15 8.47 -5.06
C ALA A 1 -18.82 7.42 -5.95
N THR A 2 -18.91 7.62 -7.26
CA THR A 2 -19.62 6.73 -8.20
C THR A 2 -19.27 5.25 -8.07
N VAL A 3 -17.99 4.89 -7.92
CA VAL A 3 -17.56 3.49 -7.75
C VAL A 3 -18.20 2.85 -6.50
N LEU A 4 -18.11 3.51 -5.34
CA LEU A 4 -18.75 3.00 -4.11
C LEU A 4 -20.28 3.01 -4.25
N ALA A 5 -20.85 4.09 -4.83
CA ALA A 5 -22.29 4.23 -5.04
C ALA A 5 -22.89 3.19 -5.98
N ALA A 6 -22.08 2.55 -6.83
CA ALA A 6 -22.53 1.47 -7.70
C ALA A 6 -22.80 0.16 -6.96
N GLU A 7 -22.34 0.04 -5.70
CA GLU A 7 -22.49 -1.16 -4.84
C GLU A 7 -22.08 -2.48 -5.51
N ILE A 8 -21.13 -2.41 -6.44
CA ILE A 8 -20.41 -3.58 -6.95
C ILE A 8 -19.53 -4.10 -5.80
N PRO A 9 -19.42 -5.43 -5.59
CA PRO A 9 -18.51 -5.98 -4.59
C PRO A 9 -17.13 -5.35 -4.67
N THR A 10 -16.77 -4.58 -3.64
CA THR A 10 -15.58 -3.73 -3.62
C THR A 10 -14.79 -4.00 -2.35
N GLU A 11 -13.50 -4.26 -2.52
CA GLU A 11 -12.52 -4.38 -1.46
C GLU A 11 -11.61 -3.14 -1.46
N MET A 12 -11.62 -2.38 -0.36
CA MET A 12 -10.83 -1.15 -0.23
C MET A 12 -9.56 -1.41 0.57
N ILE A 13 -8.42 -1.26 -0.09
CA ILE A 13 -7.08 -1.33 0.50
C ILE A 13 -6.56 0.10 0.64
N GLY A 14 -6.82 0.70 1.80
CA GLY A 14 -6.56 2.12 2.08
C GLY A 14 -5.21 2.39 2.74
N LEU A 15 -4.96 3.69 3.01
CA LEU A 15 -3.73 4.15 3.65
C LEU A 15 -3.49 3.53 5.05
N ASP A 16 -4.56 3.12 5.72
CA ASP A 16 -4.54 2.47 7.04
C ASP A 16 -3.71 1.17 7.04
N VAL A 17 -3.66 0.47 5.90
CA VAL A 17 -2.86 -0.75 5.72
C VAL A 17 -1.66 -0.55 4.81
N THR A 18 -1.76 0.25 3.74
CA THR A 18 -0.64 0.38 2.79
C THR A 18 0.58 1.06 3.43
N ARG A 19 0.36 2.07 4.29
CA ARG A 19 1.44 2.78 4.99
C ARG A 19 2.20 1.90 6.01
N LYS A 20 1.68 0.72 6.36
CA LYS A 20 2.39 -0.26 7.21
C LYS A 20 3.47 -1.02 6.42
N ILE A 21 3.47 -0.94 5.08
CA ILE A 21 4.43 -1.61 4.20
C ILE A 21 5.42 -0.59 3.63
N VAL A 22 6.56 -0.44 4.31
CA VAL A 22 7.62 0.50 3.91
C VAL A 22 8.80 -0.26 3.31
N ILE A 23 9.20 0.12 2.10
CA ILE A 23 10.48 -0.29 1.52
C ILE A 23 11.53 0.70 2.05
N LYS A 24 12.48 0.23 2.86
CA LYS A 24 13.46 1.12 3.48
C LYS A 24 14.44 1.64 2.43
N GLY A 25 14.96 2.85 2.64
CA GLY A 25 15.90 3.47 1.70
C GLY A 25 17.13 2.61 1.41
N ASN A 26 17.70 1.97 2.45
CA ASN A 26 18.85 1.08 2.29
C ASN A 26 18.55 -0.19 1.45
N GLU A 27 17.28 -0.58 1.29
CA GLU A 27 16.87 -1.68 0.42
C GLU A 27 16.79 -1.23 -1.03
N VAL A 28 16.35 0.00 -1.25
CA VAL A 28 16.37 0.64 -2.56
C VAL A 28 17.81 0.82 -3.05
N GLU A 29 18.74 1.26 -2.19
CA GLU A 29 20.16 1.40 -2.56
C GLU A 29 20.78 0.11 -3.09
N ARG A 30 20.38 -1.06 -2.57
CA ARG A 30 20.88 -2.36 -3.07
C ARG A 30 20.50 -2.64 -4.52
N LEU A 31 19.45 -2.00 -5.03
CA LEU A 31 18.99 -2.15 -6.40
C LEU A 31 19.90 -1.46 -7.40
N ALA A 32 20.74 -0.51 -6.99
CA ALA A 32 21.59 0.26 -7.90
C ALA A 32 22.49 -0.63 -8.77
N GLN A 33 22.92 -1.78 -8.24
CA GLN A 33 23.78 -2.73 -8.97
C GLN A 33 22.99 -3.80 -9.73
N SER A 34 21.80 -4.20 -9.25
CA SER A 34 21.03 -5.32 -9.83
C SER A 34 19.89 -4.90 -10.74
N SER A 35 19.38 -3.67 -10.60
CA SER A 35 18.28 -3.11 -11.38
C SER A 35 18.27 -1.58 -11.34
N ALA A 36 19.10 -0.96 -12.20
CA ALA A 36 19.28 0.48 -12.23
C ALA A 36 17.98 1.26 -12.49
N TRP A 37 17.11 0.75 -13.36
CA TRP A 37 15.82 1.41 -13.66
C TRP A 37 14.88 1.43 -12.45
N LEU A 38 14.86 0.34 -11.67
CA LEU A 38 14.00 0.23 -10.50
C LEU A 38 14.57 1.05 -9.34
N TYR A 39 15.89 1.06 -9.19
CA TYR A 39 16.58 2.00 -8.30
C TYR A 39 16.19 3.44 -8.62
N ASP A 40 16.26 3.86 -9.89
CA ASP A 40 15.90 5.22 -10.31
C ASP A 40 14.42 5.56 -10.04
N ALA A 41 13.51 4.63 -10.28
CA ALA A 41 12.09 4.83 -9.99
C ALA A 41 11.82 4.96 -8.48
N LEU A 42 12.45 4.11 -7.66
CA LEU A 42 12.18 4.05 -6.23
C LEU A 42 12.91 5.12 -5.43
N ARG A 43 14.13 5.51 -5.80
CA ARG A 43 14.89 6.57 -5.10
C ARG A 43 14.15 7.90 -5.11
N PHE A 44 13.45 8.21 -6.21
CA PHE A 44 12.58 9.39 -6.30
C PHE A 44 11.49 9.37 -5.22
N TYR A 45 10.84 8.21 -5.03
CA TYR A 45 9.83 8.07 -3.98
C TYR A 45 10.42 8.12 -2.57
N VAL A 46 11.61 7.56 -2.34
CA VAL A 46 12.29 7.67 -1.04
C VAL A 46 12.57 9.13 -0.70
N GLU A 47 13.13 9.90 -1.63
CA GLU A 47 13.39 11.33 -1.45
C GLU A 47 12.10 12.12 -1.22
N PHE A 48 11.05 11.82 -1.98
CA PHE A 48 9.74 12.45 -1.83
C PHE A 48 9.14 12.20 -0.44
N HIS A 49 9.05 10.95 -0.01
CA HIS A 49 8.47 10.60 1.29
C HIS A 49 9.31 11.13 2.45
N ARG A 50 10.65 11.15 2.33
CA ARG A 50 11.52 11.80 3.32
C ARG A 50 11.22 13.29 3.44
N LYS A 51 11.09 14.00 2.30
CA LYS A 51 10.85 15.45 2.28
C LYS A 51 9.44 15.85 2.75
N GLN A 52 8.42 15.10 2.33
CA GLN A 52 7.02 15.46 2.56
C GLN A 52 6.45 14.86 3.85
N GLU A 53 6.92 13.68 4.25
CA GLU A 53 6.32 12.89 5.33
C GLU A 53 7.31 12.52 6.44
N GLY A 54 8.60 12.84 6.29
CA GLY A 54 9.64 12.45 7.26
C GLY A 54 9.89 10.94 7.34
N LEU A 55 9.42 10.18 6.33
CA LEU A 55 9.56 8.73 6.27
C LEU A 55 10.91 8.33 5.67
N ASP A 56 11.64 7.43 6.34
CA ASP A 56 12.91 6.89 5.84
C ASP A 56 12.70 5.64 4.96
N GLY A 57 12.10 5.86 3.80
CA GLY A 57 11.76 4.81 2.84
C GLY A 57 10.67 5.26 1.88
N ALA A 58 10.10 4.29 1.16
CA ALA A 58 9.00 4.53 0.24
C ALA A 58 7.84 3.59 0.55
N VAL A 59 6.61 4.13 0.50
CA VAL A 59 5.38 3.33 0.45
C VAL A 59 4.97 3.21 -1.01
N ILE A 60 4.80 1.99 -1.49
CA ILE A 60 4.20 1.74 -2.82
C ILE A 60 2.84 1.13 -2.57
N ASN A 61 1.78 1.96 -2.60
CA ASN A 61 0.46 1.53 -2.14
C ASN A 61 -0.09 0.36 -2.96
N ASP A 62 0.10 0.42 -4.28
CA ASP A 62 -0.58 -0.45 -5.24
C ASP A 62 -0.11 -1.91 -5.16
N VAL A 63 1.12 -2.17 -4.68
CA VAL A 63 1.66 -3.53 -4.58
C VAL A 63 0.88 -4.38 -3.58
N LEU A 64 0.26 -3.76 -2.56
CA LEU A 64 -0.49 -4.49 -1.55
C LEU A 64 -1.78 -5.11 -2.12
N ALA A 65 -2.42 -4.45 -3.10
CA ALA A 65 -3.56 -5.00 -3.79
C ALA A 65 -3.19 -6.26 -4.59
N ILE A 66 -2.05 -6.24 -5.28
CA ILE A 66 -1.53 -7.41 -6.02
C ILE A 66 -1.11 -8.52 -5.06
N ALA A 67 -0.41 -8.18 -3.97
CA ALA A 67 0.00 -9.14 -2.96
C ALA A 67 -1.21 -9.86 -2.36
N TYR A 68 -2.28 -9.14 -2.05
CA TYR A 68 -3.52 -9.71 -1.53
C TYR A 68 -4.18 -10.68 -2.53
N LEU A 69 -4.19 -10.35 -3.83
CA LEU A 69 -4.71 -11.27 -4.85
C LEU A 69 -3.91 -12.58 -4.95
N LEU A 70 -2.59 -12.52 -4.68
CA LEU A 70 -1.73 -13.70 -4.68
C LEU A 70 -1.80 -14.49 -3.37
N GLN A 71 -2.01 -13.79 -2.25
CA GLN A 71 -2.01 -14.37 -0.92
C GLN A 71 -3.06 -13.65 -0.02
N PRO A 72 -4.33 -14.13 -0.03
CA PRO A 72 -5.42 -13.39 0.62
C PRO A 72 -5.33 -13.27 2.15
N ASP A 73 -4.62 -14.18 2.81
CA ASP A 73 -4.48 -14.22 4.28
C ASP A 73 -3.59 -13.11 4.84
N ILE A 74 -2.88 -12.36 3.99
CA ILE A 74 -2.05 -11.23 4.42
C ILE A 74 -2.87 -10.01 4.86
N LEU A 75 -4.17 -9.97 4.55
CA LEU A 75 -5.08 -8.89 4.96
C LEU A 75 -6.25 -9.43 5.78
N THR A 76 -6.69 -8.64 6.75
CA THR A 76 -8.00 -8.83 7.40
C THR A 76 -8.95 -7.73 6.97
N PHE A 77 -10.26 -8.01 6.97
CA PHE A 77 -11.26 -7.09 6.46
C PHE A 77 -12.44 -6.93 7.42
N SER A 78 -13.07 -5.75 7.35
CA SER A 78 -14.36 -5.47 7.96
C SER A 78 -15.34 -4.98 6.90
N ASP A 79 -16.59 -5.41 7.00
CA ASP A 79 -17.67 -4.91 6.16
C ASP A 79 -18.20 -3.59 6.74
N LEU A 80 -17.99 -2.49 6.02
CA LEU A 80 -18.31 -1.14 6.47
C LEU A 80 -19.25 -0.47 5.46
N ARG A 81 -20.00 0.54 5.92
CA ARG A 81 -20.73 1.45 5.03
C ARG A 81 -19.98 2.76 4.92
N LEU A 82 -19.55 3.10 3.71
CA LEU A 82 -18.71 4.25 3.42
C LEU A 82 -19.40 5.26 2.49
N SER A 83 -19.15 6.54 2.72
CA SER A 83 -19.43 7.60 1.75
C SER A 83 -18.16 8.40 1.44
N VAL A 84 -18.13 9.06 0.29
CA VAL A 84 -17.06 9.98 -0.10
C VAL A 84 -17.59 11.39 0.04
N ASN A 85 -16.89 12.27 0.76
CA ASN A 85 -17.30 13.66 0.85
C ASN A 85 -17.14 14.37 -0.51
N LEU A 86 -18.24 14.94 -1.00
CA LEU A 86 -18.30 15.68 -2.27
C LEU A 86 -18.49 17.18 -2.08
N GLU A 87 -18.68 17.64 -0.84
CA GLU A 87 -18.75 19.06 -0.51
C GLU A 87 -17.39 19.72 -0.77
N ASP A 88 -17.43 20.96 -1.25
CA ASP A 88 -16.22 21.74 -1.44
C ASP A 88 -15.60 22.11 -0.09
N GLY A 89 -14.27 22.13 -0.04
CA GLY A 89 -13.50 22.40 1.17
C GLY A 89 -12.43 21.36 1.44
N GLN A 90 -11.80 21.47 2.61
CA GLN A 90 -10.59 20.72 2.96
C GLN A 90 -10.80 19.19 3.04
N SER A 91 -12.04 18.75 3.28
CA SER A 91 -12.38 17.33 3.43
C SER A 91 -12.95 16.71 2.16
N ARG A 92 -13.00 17.45 1.04
CA ARG A 92 -13.43 16.91 -0.27
C ARG A 92 -12.58 15.68 -0.61
N GLY A 93 -13.24 14.58 -0.99
CA GLY A 93 -12.59 13.31 -1.31
C GLY A 93 -12.35 12.37 -0.14
N ARG A 94 -12.60 12.78 1.11
CA ARG A 94 -12.47 11.91 2.27
C ARG A 94 -13.48 10.76 2.22
N THR A 95 -12.99 9.52 2.34
CA THR A 95 -13.80 8.34 2.66
C THR A 95 -14.14 8.34 4.15
N LYS A 96 -15.41 8.18 4.50
CA LYS A 96 -15.88 8.21 5.89
C LYS A 96 -16.93 7.14 6.15
N LEU A 97 -17.00 6.67 7.40
CA LEU A 97 -18.11 5.84 7.86
C LEU A 97 -19.42 6.63 7.77
N ASP A 98 -20.43 5.97 7.23
CA ASP A 98 -21.74 6.57 7.02
C ASP A 98 -22.79 5.46 7.02
N THR A 99 -23.76 5.54 7.93
CA THR A 99 -24.84 4.56 8.02
C THR A 99 -25.68 4.50 6.75
N LYS A 100 -25.71 5.57 5.96
CA LYS A 100 -26.37 5.64 4.65
C LYS A 100 -25.41 5.45 3.47
N GLY A 101 -24.12 5.25 3.74
CA GLY A 101 -23.08 5.01 2.73
C GLY A 101 -23.24 3.66 2.03
N SER A 102 -22.35 3.33 1.10
CA SER A 102 -22.37 2.07 0.34
C SER A 102 -21.60 0.97 1.07
N PHE A 103 -22.02 -0.29 0.91
CA PHE A 103 -21.26 -1.42 1.44
C PHE A 103 -19.88 -1.51 0.77
N THR A 104 -18.84 -1.70 1.58
CA THR A 104 -17.46 -1.88 1.13
C THR A 104 -16.74 -2.74 2.14
N ARG A 105 -15.99 -3.73 1.65
CA ARG A 105 -15.14 -4.57 2.49
C ARG A 105 -13.78 -3.89 2.63
N VAL A 106 -13.44 -3.39 3.80
CA VAL A 106 -12.27 -2.52 4.02
C VAL A 106 -11.17 -3.28 4.71
N ALA A 107 -9.96 -3.22 4.17
CA ALA A 107 -8.78 -3.82 4.79
C ALA A 107 -8.44 -3.11 6.10
N MET A 108 -8.32 -3.86 7.19
CA MET A 108 -8.11 -3.33 8.54
C MET A 108 -6.67 -3.54 9.01
N GLU A 109 -6.15 -4.75 8.78
CA GLU A 109 -4.78 -5.12 9.17
C GLU A 109 -4.04 -5.77 8.01
N VAL A 110 -2.70 -5.70 8.07
CA VAL A 110 -1.81 -6.33 7.11
C VAL A 110 -0.69 -7.08 7.82
N GLN A 111 -0.40 -8.29 7.33
CA GLN A 111 0.77 -9.06 7.72
C GLN A 111 1.97 -8.63 6.87
N ALA A 112 2.87 -7.82 7.43
CA ALA A 112 3.99 -7.26 6.67
C ALA A 112 5.01 -8.31 6.18
N PRO A 113 5.44 -9.32 6.96
CA PRO A 113 6.46 -10.28 6.51
C PRO A 113 6.12 -11.02 5.20
N PRO A 114 4.92 -11.62 5.00
CA PRO A 114 4.60 -12.27 3.73
C PRO A 114 4.49 -11.27 2.56
N VAL A 115 3.99 -10.05 2.78
CA VAL A 115 3.96 -9.00 1.75
C VAL A 115 5.38 -8.66 1.28
N ARG A 116 6.30 -8.45 2.23
CA ARG A 116 7.70 -8.15 1.93
C ARG A 116 8.33 -9.29 1.16
N ARG A 117 8.16 -10.53 1.61
CA ARG A 117 8.66 -11.71 0.92
C ARG A 117 8.21 -11.75 -0.55
N LEU A 118 6.93 -11.57 -0.82
CA LEU A 118 6.38 -11.53 -2.18
C LEU A 118 7.01 -10.40 -3.03
N LEU A 119 7.18 -9.21 -2.45
CA LEU A 119 7.82 -8.09 -3.14
C LEU A 119 9.27 -8.41 -3.52
N PHE A 120 10.04 -8.98 -2.59
CA PHE A 120 11.43 -9.37 -2.80
C PHE A 120 11.60 -10.60 -3.71
N GLU A 121 10.62 -11.49 -3.80
CA GLU A 121 10.68 -12.65 -4.70
C GLU A 121 10.27 -12.30 -6.14
N ARG A 122 9.36 -11.33 -6.31
CA ARG A 122 8.69 -11.09 -7.61
C ARG A 122 9.10 -9.80 -8.30
N VAL A 123 9.57 -8.80 -7.55
CA VAL A 123 9.82 -7.46 -8.07
C VAL A 123 11.26 -7.02 -7.84
N LEU A 124 11.83 -7.29 -6.67
CA LEU A 124 13.20 -6.92 -6.34
C LEU A 124 14.15 -8.09 -6.69
N PRO A 125 15.29 -7.86 -7.37
CA PRO A 125 16.20 -8.95 -7.73
C PRO A 125 16.75 -9.68 -6.50
N THR A 126 16.89 -11.01 -6.62
CA THR A 126 17.25 -11.95 -5.54
C THR A 126 18.58 -11.64 -4.83
N GLY A 127 19.46 -10.83 -5.44
CA GLY A 127 20.71 -10.36 -4.82
C GLY A 127 20.55 -9.34 -3.70
N ALA A 128 19.33 -8.85 -3.44
CA ALA A 128 19.04 -7.83 -2.42
C ALA A 128 18.50 -8.38 -1.09
N ILE A 129 18.45 -9.71 -0.93
CA ILE A 129 17.93 -10.35 0.29
C ILE A 129 19.02 -10.32 1.37
N ALA A 130 18.93 -9.37 2.29
CA ALA A 130 19.50 -9.52 3.62
C ALA A 130 18.51 -10.33 4.47
N GLU A 131 19.01 -11.14 5.42
CA GLU A 131 18.24 -12.00 6.33
C GLU A 131 17.09 -11.26 7.06
N GLU A 132 17.12 -9.93 7.13
CA GLU A 132 16.06 -9.08 7.67
C GLU A 132 14.72 -9.14 6.91
N ALA A 133 14.68 -9.56 5.64
CA ALA A 133 13.42 -9.66 4.89
C ALA A 133 12.54 -10.85 5.33
N MET A 134 13.09 -11.77 6.14
CA MET A 134 12.41 -12.98 6.62
C MET A 134 12.00 -12.93 8.10
N ALA A 135 12.36 -11.87 8.82
CA ALA A 135 11.96 -11.59 10.20
C ALA A 135 10.78 -10.61 10.25
#